data_AF-A0A356AYE3-F1
#
_entry.id   AF-A0A356AYE3-F1
#
_cell.length_a   1.000
_cell.length_b   1.000
_cell.length_c   1.000
_cell.angle_alpha   90.00
_cell.angle_beta   90.00
_cell.angle_gamma   90.00
#
_symmetry.space_group_name_H-M   'P 1'
#
loop_
_entity.id
_entity.type
_entity.pdbx_description
1 polymer ?
#
loop_
_entity_poly.entity_id
_entity_poly.type
_entity_poly.pdbx_seq_one_letter_code
_entity_poly.pdbx_strand_id
1 'polypeptide(L)' 'LFLGWKNILTAFFIACLIAGFSGMVLIMIKKRGRKDKIPFGPFLAFGLLTAMFLGQDIIQWYLHFAGIL' A
#
# COMPACT_ATOMS: atom_id res chain seq x y z
N LEU A 1 -7.31 11.71 -6.66
CA LEU A 1 -8.59 11.73 -7.40
C LEU A 1 -8.50 11.12 -8.81
N PHE A 2 -7.34 11.17 -9.48
CA PHE A 2 -7.18 10.75 -10.89
C PHE A 2 -7.32 9.24 -11.18
N LEU A 3 -7.15 8.35 -10.18
CA LEU A 3 -7.24 6.89 -10.38
C LEU A 3 -8.64 6.29 -10.13
N GLY A 4 -9.60 7.08 -9.65
CA GLY A 4 -10.88 6.57 -9.14
C GLY A 4 -10.80 6.02 -7.71
N TRP A 5 -11.93 6.03 -7.01
CA TRP A 5 -12.00 5.71 -5.58
C TRP A 5 -11.62 4.25 -5.25
N LYS A 6 -11.90 3.30 -6.15
CA LYS A 6 -11.49 1.89 -6.00
C LYS A 6 -9.97 1.74 -5.96
N ASN A 7 -9.25 2.34 -6.91
CA ASN A 7 -7.78 2.29 -6.93
C ASN A 7 -7.15 3.00 -5.73
N ILE A 8 -7.76 4.06 -5.21
CA ILE A 8 -7.25 4.76 -4.02
C ILE A 8 -7.32 3.84 -2.79
N LEU A 9 -8.42 3.09 -2.62
CA LEU A 9 -8.56 2.09 -1.56
C LEU A 9 -7.51 0.98 -1.70
N THR A 10 -7.33 0.44 -2.90
CA THR A 10 -6.31 -0.58 -3.18
C THR A 10 -4.89 -0.06 -2.94
N ALA A 11 -4.59 1.18 -3.38
CA ALA A 11 -3.33 1.85 -3.13
C ALA A 11 -3.04 2.03 -1.65
N PHE A 12 -4.04 2.47 -0.89
CA PHE A 12 -3.93 2.68 0.54
C PHE A 12 -3.68 1.37 1.29
N PHE A 13 -4.36 0.30 0.89
CA PHE A 13 -4.16 -1.03 1.45
C PHE A 13 -2.75 -1.56 1.20
N ILE A 14 -2.27 -1.49 -0.05
CA ILE A 14 -0.91 -1.89 -0.42
C ILE A 14 0.14 -1.02 0.28
N ALA A 15 -0.09 0.30 0.34
CA ALA A 15 0.76 1.22 1.06
C ALA A 15 0.88 0.83 2.55
N CYS A 16 -0.22 0.49 3.21
CA CYS A 16 -0.21 0.03 4.61
C CYS A 16 0.59 -1.27 4.79
N LEU A 17 0.44 -2.23 3.87
CA LEU A 17 1.22 -3.48 3.91
C LEU A 17 2.72 -3.20 3.76
N ILE A 18 3.11 -2.39 2.78
CA ILE A 18 4.52 -2.03 2.53
C ILE A 18 5.08 -1.17 3.67
N ALA A 19 4.32 -0.21 4.19
CA ALA A 19 4.71 0.63 5.32
C ALA A 19 4.88 -0.19 6.61
N GLY A 20 3.98 -1.14 6.87
CA GLY A 20 4.07 -2.04 8.01
C GLY A 20 5.27 -2.97 7.91
N PHE A 21 5.50 -3.58 6.74
CA PHE A 21 6.62 -4.47 6.53
C PHE A 21 7.96 -3.74 6.60
N SER A 22 8.09 -2.61 5.92
CA SER A 22 9.30 -1.77 5.96
C SER A 22 9.58 -1.22 7.36
N GLY A 23 8.54 -0.83 8.10
CA GLY A 23 8.64 -0.45 9.51
C GLY A 23 9.11 -1.60 10.41
N MET A 24 8.59 -2.81 10.20
CA MET A 24 9.02 -4.01 10.93
C MET A 24 10.49 -4.33 10.66
N VAL A 25 10.92 -4.29 9.39
CA VAL A 25 12.32 -4.50 8.98
C VAL A 25 13.25 -3.44 9.58
N LEU A 26 12.85 -2.17 9.58
CA LEU A 26 13.62 -1.06 10.18
C LEU A 26 13.81 -1.23 11.70
N ILE A 27 12.79 -1.73 12.40
CA ILE A 27 12.87 -2.05 13.84
C ILE A 27 13.79 -3.26 14.06
N MET A 28 13.70 -4.30 13.23
CA MET A 28 14.56 -5.49 13.32
C MET A 28 16.04 -5.17 13.12
N ILE A 29 16.38 -4.28 12.20
CA ILE A 29 17.77 -3.85 11.94
C ILE A 29 18.28 -2.91 13.07
N LYS A 30 17.45 -2.60 14.09
CA LYS A 30 17.78 -1.78 15.26
C LYS A 30 18.27 -0.37 14.91
N LYS A 31 18.05 0.07 13.66
CA LYS A 31 18.50 1.35 13.11
C LYS A 31 17.58 2.52 13.47
N ARG A 32 16.36 2.22 13.92
CA ARG A 32 15.37 3.16 14.45
C ARG A 32 14.64 2.55 15.65
N GLY A 33 14.36 3.37 16.66
CA GLY A 33 13.62 2.94 17.86
C GLY A 33 12.12 2.79 17.58
N ARG A 34 11.39 2.00 18.38
CA ARG A 34 9.91 1.84 18.31
C ARG A 34 9.14 3.17 18.39
N LYS A 35 9.78 4.26 18.81
CA LYS A 35 9.23 5.61 18.95
C LYS A 35 9.57 6.55 17.79
N ASP A 36 10.43 6.13 16.86
CA ASP A 36 10.78 6.96 15.71
C ASP A 36 9.59 7.04 14.75
N LYS A 37 9.24 8.28 14.39
CA LYS A 37 8.16 8.56 13.45
C LYS A 37 8.57 8.02 12.08
N ILE A 38 7.88 6.97 11.64
CA ILE A 38 7.97 6.50 10.25
C ILE A 38 7.13 7.47 9.42
N PRO A 39 7.73 8.24 8.49
CA PRO A 39 6.95 9.13 7.66
C PRO A 39 6.05 8.27 6.76
N PHE A 40 4.74 8.35 6.96
CA PHE A 40 3.77 7.59 6.18
C PHE A 40 3.70 8.07 4.73
N GLY A 41 4.01 9.35 4.48
CA GLY A 41 3.96 9.99 3.16
C GLY A 41 4.74 9.26 2.06
N PRO A 42 6.06 8.98 2.22
CA PRO A 42 6.84 8.25 1.23
C PRO A 42 6.30 6.86 0.89
N PHE A 43 5.86 6.10 1.91
CA PHE A 43 5.29 4.76 1.68
C PHE A 43 3.91 4.82 1.01
N LEU A 44 3.11 5.84 1.33
CA LEU A 44 1.84 6.09 0.67
C LEU A 44 2.03 6.50 -0.80
N ALA A 45 3.00 7.36 -1.09
CA ALA A 45 3.35 7.73 -2.46
C ALA A 45 3.80 6.50 -3.28
N PHE A 46 4.56 5.60 -2.66
CA PHE A 46 4.97 4.33 -3.27
C PHE A 46 3.79 3.39 -3.53
N GLY A 47 2.87 3.25 -2.57
CA GLY A 47 1.64 2.46 -2.76
C GLY A 47 0.70 3.06 -3.81
N LEU A 48 0.63 4.39 -3.91
CA LEU A 48 -0.09 5.10 -4.98
C LEU A 48 0.53 4.84 -6.35
N LEU A 49 1.85 4.94 -6.49
CA LEU A 49 2.55 4.57 -7.72
C LEU A 49 2.29 3.11 -8.09
N THR A 50 2.39 2.20 -7.13
CA THR A 50 2.14 0.77 -7.35
C THR A 50 0.70 0.53 -7.84
N ALA A 51 -0.29 1.19 -7.23
CA ALA A 51 -1.68 1.11 -7.66
C ALA A 51 -2.02 1.88 -8.94
N MET A 52 -1.18 2.82 -9.39
CA MET A 52 -1.32 3.40 -10.73
C MET A 52 -1.07 2.35 -11.80
N PHE A 53 -0.08 1.48 -11.62
CA PHE A 53 0.27 0.45 -12.60
C PHE A 53 -0.51 -0.85 -12.41
N LEU A 54 -0.70 -1.29 -11.17
CA LEU A 54 -1.25 -2.62 -10.84
C LEU A 54 -2.64 -2.55 -10.18
N GLY A 55 -3.15 -1.35 -9.87
CA GLY A 55 -4.38 -1.21 -9.10
C GLY A 55 -5.60 -1.76 -9.83
N GLN A 56 -5.68 -1.59 -11.15
CA GLN A 56 -6.79 -2.13 -11.95
C GLN A 56 -6.76 -3.66 -11.99
N ASP A 57 -5.60 -4.27 -12.22
CA ASP A 57 -5.45 -5.72 -12.21
C ASP A 57 -5.82 -6.33 -10.86
N ILE A 58 -5.40 -5.69 -9.75
CA ILE A 58 -5.71 -6.14 -8.39
C ILE A 58 -7.21 -6.05 -8.11
N ILE A 59 -7.88 -4.98 -8.57
CA ILE A 59 -9.33 -4.83 -8.41
C ILE A 59 -10.07 -5.87 -9.26
N GLN A 60 -9.62 -6.12 -10.49
CA GLN A 60 -10.23 -7.10 -11.37
C GLN A 60 -10.06 -8.52 -10.79
N TRP A 61 -8.88 -8.85 -10.27
CA TRP A 61 -8.64 -10.10 -9.55
C TRP A 61 -9.54 -10.23 -8.33
N TYR A 62 -9.72 -9.16 -7.55
CA TYR A 62 -10.58 -9.17 -6.36
C TYR A 62 -12.06 -9.34 -6.73
N LEU A 63 -12.53 -8.69 -7.81
CA LEU A 63 -13.91 -8.82 -8.28
C LEU A 63 -14.20 -10.21 -8.87
N HIS A 64 -13.23 -10.81 -9.55
CA HIS A 64 -13.30 -12.18 -10.04
C HIS A 64 -13.30 -13.19 -8.89
N PHE A 65 -12.46 -12.99 -7.87
CA PHE A 65 -12.46 -13.81 -6.66
C PHE A 65 -13.77 -13.68 -5.87
N ALA A 66 -14.37 -12.49 -5.84
CA ALA A 66 -15.66 -12.24 -5.22
C ALA A 66 -16.85 -12.80 -6.04
N GLY A 67 -16.62 -13.31 -7.26
CA GLY A 67 -17.65 -13.88 -8.13
C GLY A 67 -18.65 -12.85 -8.67
N ILE A 68 -18.28 -11.58 -8.69
CA ILE A 68 -19.12 -10.46 -9.18
C ILE A 68 -18.95 -10.28 -10.70
N LEU A 69 -17.87 -10.82 -11.26
CA LEU A 69 -17.48 -10.83 -12.68
C LEU A 69 -17.27 -12.28 -13.12
#